data_AF-A0A820QGS4-F1
#
_entry.id   AF-A0A820QGS4-F1
#
_cell.length_a   1.000
_cell.length_b   1.000
_cell.length_c   1.000
_cell.angle_alpha   90.00
_cell.angle_beta   90.00
_cell.angle_gamma   90.00
#
_symmetry.space_group_name_H-M   'P 1'
#
loop_
_entity.id
_entity.type
_entity.pdbx_description
1 polymer ?
#
loop_
_entity_poly.entity_id
_entity_poly.type
_entity_poly.pdbx_seq_one_letter_code
_entity_poly.pdbx_strand_id
1 'polypeptide(L)'
;MDSSMFTRNGRSGTFYFEAIEVTPKRTGNYTFKSYSTIDSYGYLYTNPFDPLNTTSNLLTHADDDGYSASDQFSMSYPLEGGITYILIFTTFDAGVTGSFSVAAVGPGRVSLVRNNVPTVTTTSTVSTTEAPY
;
A
#
# COMPACT_ATOMS: atom_id res chain seq x y z
N MET A 1 7.55 -11.47 -10.23
CA MET A 1 7.63 -10.77 -8.93
C MET A 1 6.28 -11.01 -8.30
N ASP A 2 6.24 -11.75 -7.20
CA ASP A 2 4.99 -12.12 -6.52
C ASP A 2 4.55 -10.96 -5.62
N SER A 3 3.83 -10.00 -6.19
CA SER A 3 3.20 -8.93 -5.41
C SER A 3 1.91 -9.45 -4.78
N SER A 4 1.66 -9.04 -3.53
CA SER A 4 0.41 -9.36 -2.85
C SER A 4 -0.76 -8.60 -3.45
N MET A 5 -1.98 -9.10 -3.23
CA MET A 5 -3.20 -8.56 -3.81
C MET A 5 -4.21 -8.16 -2.74
N PHE A 6 -4.97 -7.10 -3.00
CA PHE A 6 -6.05 -6.63 -2.13
C PHE A 6 -7.16 -5.93 -2.93
N THR A 7 -8.31 -5.70 -2.28
CA THR A 7 -9.41 -4.91 -2.83
C THR A 7 -9.36 -3.52 -2.20
N ARG A 8 -9.24 -2.47 -3.00
CA ARG A 8 -9.29 -1.09 -2.51
C ARG A 8 -10.72 -0.72 -2.10
N ASN A 9 -10.86 0.00 -0.99
CA ASN A 9 -12.16 0.47 -0.53
C ASN A 9 -12.82 1.36 -1.61
N GLY A 10 -14.08 1.04 -1.97
CA GLY A 10 -14.85 1.78 -2.96
C GLY A 10 -14.44 1.55 -4.42
N ARG A 11 -13.55 0.59 -4.72
CA ARG A 11 -13.14 0.25 -6.09
C ARG A 11 -13.41 -1.24 -6.37
N SER A 12 -13.81 -1.55 -7.60
CA SER A 12 -13.89 -2.92 -8.08
C SER A 12 -12.55 -3.36 -8.69
N GLY A 13 -12.25 -4.65 -8.59
CA GLY A 13 -11.04 -5.24 -9.15
C GLY A 13 -9.99 -5.56 -8.09
N THR A 14 -8.94 -6.25 -8.53
CA THR A 14 -7.83 -6.68 -7.67
C THR A 14 -6.59 -5.84 -7.96
N PHE A 15 -6.02 -5.28 -6.91
CA PHE A 15 -4.87 -4.40 -6.97
C PHE A 15 -3.66 -5.11 -6.42
N TYR A 16 -2.53 -4.97 -7.11
CA TYR A 16 -1.25 -5.42 -6.58
C TYR A 16 -0.70 -4.37 -5.64
N PHE A 17 -0.11 -4.81 -4.53
CA PHE A 17 0.49 -3.91 -3.58
C PHE A 17 1.83 -4.41 -3.05
N GLU A 18 2.61 -3.45 -2.56
CA GLU A 18 3.84 -3.68 -1.83
C GLU A 18 3.76 -2.99 -0.47
N ALA A 19 4.05 -3.74 0.59
CA ALA A 19 4.09 -3.21 1.94
C ALA A 19 5.52 -2.81 2.31
N ILE A 20 5.66 -1.61 2.88
CA ILE A 20 6.92 -1.04 3.30
C ILE A 20 6.77 -0.65 4.77
N GLU A 21 7.55 -1.27 5.64
CA GLU A 21 7.70 -0.83 7.01
C GLU A 21 8.44 0.51 7.05
N VAL A 22 7.86 1.45 7.80
CA VAL A 22 8.35 2.80 7.96
C VAL A 22 8.63 3.05 9.44
N THR A 23 9.88 3.29 9.79
CA THR A 23 10.27 3.63 11.17
C THR A 23 11.06 4.94 11.18
N PRO A 24 10.43 6.10 11.47
CA PRO A 24 11.14 7.36 11.63
C PRO A 24 11.96 7.35 12.91
N LYS A 25 13.15 7.98 12.89
CA LYS A 25 14.00 8.11 14.10
C LYS A 25 13.61 9.30 14.98
N ARG A 26 12.82 10.24 14.48
CA ARG A 26 12.39 11.45 15.19
C ARG A 26 10.91 11.70 14.95
N THR A 27 10.21 12.16 15.98
CA THR A 27 8.81 12.60 15.85
C THR A 27 8.72 13.84 14.95
N GLY A 28 7.71 13.89 14.11
CA GLY A 28 7.31 15.06 13.34
C GLY A 28 6.63 14.71 12.03
N ASN A 29 6.45 15.70 11.16
CA ASN A 29 5.73 15.51 9.90
C ASN A 29 6.66 14.90 8.83
N TYR A 30 6.22 13.80 8.22
CA TYR A 30 6.94 13.15 7.12
C TYR A 30 6.09 13.14 5.86
N THR A 31 6.73 13.42 4.73
CA THR A 31 6.15 13.32 3.40
C THR A 31 6.69 12.08 2.70
N PHE A 32 5.78 11.25 2.21
CA PHE A 32 6.08 10.10 1.36
C PHE A 32 5.69 10.43 -0.07
N LYS A 33 6.62 10.19 -1.01
CA LYS A 33 6.38 10.39 -2.44
C LYS A 33 6.86 9.17 -3.22
N SER A 34 6.05 8.74 -4.19
CA SER A 34 6.42 7.70 -5.13
C SER A 34 7.01 8.28 -6.42
N TYR A 35 7.76 7.44 -7.13
CA TYR A 35 8.29 7.72 -8.45
C TYR A 35 8.17 6.46 -9.31
N SER A 36 7.42 6.58 -10.41
CA SER A 36 7.12 5.50 -11.34
C SER A 36 6.64 6.09 -12.67
N THR A 37 6.47 5.22 -13.66
CA THR A 37 5.80 5.51 -14.93
C THR A 37 4.33 5.08 -14.91
N ILE A 38 3.83 4.55 -13.80
CA ILE A 38 2.44 4.12 -13.60
C ILE A 38 1.76 5.03 -12.58
N ASP A 39 0.48 5.30 -12.79
CA ASP A 39 -0.37 6.01 -11.84
C ASP A 39 -0.45 5.23 -10.52
N SER A 40 0.00 5.88 -9.44
CA SER A 40 0.21 5.25 -8.15
C SER A 40 -0.79 5.72 -7.10
N TYR A 41 -0.96 4.91 -6.07
CA TYR A 41 -1.81 5.24 -4.94
C TYR A 41 -1.14 4.76 -3.65
N GLY A 42 -1.14 5.61 -2.64
CA GLY A 42 -0.48 5.38 -1.36
C GLY A 42 -1.47 5.26 -0.23
N TYR A 43 -1.23 4.33 0.70
CA TYR A 43 -1.93 4.26 1.97
C TYR A 43 -0.92 4.17 3.12
N LEU A 44 -1.23 4.80 4.25
CA LEU A 44 -0.43 4.72 5.46
C LEU A 44 -1.27 4.16 6.61
N TYR A 45 -0.71 3.19 7.32
CA TYR A 45 -1.36 2.48 8.41
C TYR A 45 -0.51 2.49 9.68
N THR A 46 -1.15 2.40 10.85
CA THR A 46 -0.47 1.82 12.02
C THR A 46 -0.24 0.33 11.77
N ASN A 47 0.86 -0.22 12.31
CA ASN A 47 1.13 -1.65 12.21
C ASN A 47 0.16 -2.45 13.12
N PRO A 48 -0.52 -3.51 12.65
CA PRO A 48 -0.44 -4.15 11.33
C PRO A 48 -1.44 -3.67 10.27
N PHE A 49 -1.06 -3.85 9.01
CA PHE A 49 -1.96 -3.77 7.85
C PHE A 49 -2.67 -5.11 7.64
N ASP A 50 -3.99 -5.07 7.40
CA ASP A 50 -4.81 -6.23 7.05
C ASP A 50 -5.35 -6.08 5.62
N PRO A 51 -4.89 -6.89 4.64
CA PRO A 51 -5.35 -6.82 3.27
C PRO A 51 -6.81 -7.25 3.09
N LEU A 52 -7.41 -7.95 4.07
CA LEU A 52 -8.83 -8.32 4.07
C LEU A 52 -9.72 -7.23 4.68
N ASN A 53 -9.13 -6.28 5.42
CA ASN A 53 -9.83 -5.18 6.05
C ASN A 53 -9.03 -3.87 5.94
N THR A 54 -9.04 -3.29 4.75
CA THR A 54 -8.19 -2.16 4.36
C THR A 54 -8.53 -0.83 5.04
N THR A 55 -9.60 -0.77 5.82
CA THR A 55 -9.97 0.41 6.61
C THR A 55 -9.47 0.32 8.06
N SER A 56 -9.17 -0.89 8.54
CA SER A 56 -8.53 -1.08 9.83
C SER A 56 -7.17 -0.39 9.86
N ASN A 57 -6.85 0.31 10.95
CA ASN A 57 -5.57 0.97 11.18
C ASN A 57 -5.16 2.05 10.15
N LEU A 58 -6.06 2.45 9.25
CA LEU A 58 -5.78 3.43 8.20
C LEU A 58 -5.61 4.82 8.82
N LEU A 59 -4.47 5.46 8.54
CA LEU A 59 -4.14 6.81 9.00
C LEU A 59 -4.43 7.85 7.93
N THR A 60 -3.98 7.60 6.70
CA THR A 60 -4.17 8.49 5.55
C THR A 60 -3.91 7.76 4.23
N HIS A 61 -4.30 8.37 3.11
CA HIS A 61 -4.06 7.86 1.77
C HIS A 61 -4.12 9.00 0.74
N ALA A 62 -3.49 8.81 -0.42
CA ALA A 62 -3.49 9.77 -1.53
C ALA A 62 -3.26 9.05 -2.87
N ASP A 63 -3.90 9.53 -3.95
CA ASP A 63 -3.62 9.16 -5.36
C ASP A 63 -2.49 10.02 -5.93
N ASP A 64 -2.73 11.31 -6.11
CA ASP A 64 -1.82 12.19 -6.82
C ASP A 64 -1.55 13.48 -6.04
N ASP A 65 -0.52 14.22 -6.47
CA ASP A 65 -0.31 15.59 -6.04
C ASP A 65 -1.02 16.61 -6.93
N GLY A 66 -1.83 16.18 -7.92
CA GLY A 66 -2.54 17.02 -8.89
C GLY A 66 -1.66 17.90 -9.78
N TYR A 67 -0.34 17.81 -9.66
CA TYR A 67 0.62 18.76 -10.24
C TYR A 67 1.74 18.11 -11.07
N SER A 68 1.93 16.80 -11.02
CA SER A 68 2.99 16.11 -11.76
C SER A 68 2.45 15.26 -12.92
N ALA A 69 3.13 15.31 -14.06
CA ALA A 69 2.77 14.57 -15.29
C ALA A 69 2.90 13.04 -15.19
N SER A 70 3.09 12.49 -13.99
CA SER A 70 3.31 11.07 -13.73
C SER A 70 2.33 10.49 -12.71
N ASP A 71 1.35 11.26 -12.20
CA ASP A 71 0.29 10.79 -11.29
C ASP A 71 0.85 9.95 -10.13
N GLN A 72 1.79 10.55 -9.39
CA GLN A 72 2.49 9.87 -8.29
C GLN A 72 1.92 10.31 -6.94
N PHE A 73 1.60 9.34 -6.09
CA PHE A 73 1.13 9.67 -4.75
C PHE A 73 2.18 10.48 -3.98
N SER A 74 1.66 11.49 -3.28
CA SER A 74 2.39 12.31 -2.33
C SER A 74 1.50 12.55 -1.14
N MET A 75 1.91 12.12 0.05
CA MET A 75 1.13 12.31 1.27
C MET A 75 2.04 12.71 2.43
N SER A 76 1.51 13.55 3.32
CA SER A 76 2.21 13.96 4.54
C SER A 76 1.42 13.55 5.77
N TYR A 77 2.11 13.03 6.80
CA TYR A 77 1.49 12.63 8.05
C TYR A 77 2.44 12.82 9.24
N PRO A 78 1.93 13.26 10.41
CA PRO A 78 2.73 13.32 11.64
C PRO A 78 3.02 11.91 12.17
N LEU A 79 4.30 11.55 12.29
CA LEU A 79 4.72 10.27 12.83
C LEU A 79 5.48 10.42 14.13
N GLU A 80 5.36 9.42 14.99
CA GLU A 80 6.13 9.31 16.22
C GLU A 80 7.45 8.58 15.98
N GLY A 81 8.54 9.15 16.50
CA GLY A 81 9.87 8.55 16.37
C GLY A 81 9.95 7.21 17.11
N GLY A 82 10.50 6.20 16.45
CA GLY A 82 10.69 4.85 17.00
C GLY A 82 9.49 3.92 16.82
N ILE A 83 8.34 4.42 16.35
CA ILE A 83 7.16 3.61 16.04
C ILE A 83 7.22 3.11 14.59
N THR A 84 6.81 1.87 14.36
CA THR A 84 6.73 1.29 13.01
C THR A 84 5.32 1.43 12.44
N TYR A 85 5.25 1.93 11.22
CA TYR A 85 4.05 2.11 10.41
C TYR A 85 4.15 1.25 9.15
N ILE A 86 3.03 1.03 8.47
CA ILE A 86 3.00 0.33 7.17
C ILE A 86 2.58 1.29 6.08
N LEU A 87 3.46 1.52 5.12
CA LEU A 87 3.19 2.22 3.89
C LEU A 87 2.86 1.18 2.80
N ILE A 88 1.68 1.31 2.19
CA ILE A 88 1.28 0.51 1.04
C ILE A 88 1.47 1.33 -0.22
N PHE A 89 2.30 0.83 -1.13
CA PHE A 89 2.33 1.27 -2.52
C PHE A 89 1.40 0.36 -3.35
N THR A 90 0.52 0.96 -4.15
CA THR A 90 -0.33 0.25 -5.13
C THR A 90 -0.51 1.14 -6.36
N THR A 91 -1.19 0.63 -7.38
CA THR A 91 -1.60 1.39 -8.57
C THR A 91 -3.00 1.97 -8.43
N PHE A 92 -3.29 3.03 -9.20
CA PHE A 92 -4.63 3.61 -9.29
C PHE A 92 -5.62 2.69 -10.00
N ASP A 93 -5.18 1.99 -11.05
CA ASP A 93 -5.97 1.00 -11.79
C ASP A 93 -5.67 -0.43 -11.38
N ALA A 94 -6.69 -1.29 -11.47
CA ALA A 94 -6.60 -2.70 -11.09
C ALA A 94 -5.75 -3.50 -12.09
N GLY A 95 -5.03 -4.52 -11.59
CA GLY A 95 -4.22 -5.41 -12.43
C GLY A 95 -2.95 -4.81 -13.03
N VAL A 96 -2.63 -3.54 -12.75
CA VAL A 96 -1.43 -2.87 -13.25
C VAL A 96 -0.22 -3.21 -12.38
N THR A 97 0.93 -3.42 -13.01
CA THR A 97 2.22 -3.59 -12.33
C THR A 97 3.29 -2.76 -13.04
N GLY A 98 4.34 -2.38 -12.31
CA GLY A 98 5.45 -1.62 -12.87
C GLY A 98 6.56 -1.41 -11.85
N SER A 99 7.68 -0.88 -12.32
CA SER A 99 8.78 -0.51 -11.44
C SER A 99 8.46 0.78 -10.71
N PHE A 100 8.82 0.86 -9.43
CA PHE A 100 8.60 2.05 -8.63
C PHE A 100 9.74 2.26 -7.63
N SER A 101 9.82 3.47 -7.11
CA SER A 101 10.59 3.79 -5.91
C SER A 101 9.79 4.72 -5.01
N VAL A 102 10.13 4.74 -3.72
CA VAL A 102 9.49 5.59 -2.71
C VAL A 102 10.57 6.35 -1.95
N ALA A 103 10.33 7.65 -1.73
CA ALA A 103 11.14 8.47 -0.87
C ALA A 103 10.33 8.96 0.33
N ALA A 104 11.00 9.12 1.48
CA ALA A 104 10.45 9.72 2.68
C ALA A 104 11.31 10.94 3.08
N VAL A 105 10.68 12.08 3.31
CA VAL A 105 11.33 13.34 3.70
C VAL A 105 10.69 13.83 5.00
N GLY A 106 11.50 14.26 5.96
CA GLY A 106 11.01 14.79 7.23
C GLY A 106 12.14 15.20 8.18
N PRO A 107 11.86 15.43 9.47
CA PRO A 107 12.80 16.00 10.43
C PRO A 107 13.95 15.05 10.87
N GLY A 108 13.94 13.81 10.41
CA GLY A 108 14.94 12.81 10.74
C GLY A 108 15.07 11.71 9.70
N ARG A 109 16.05 10.81 9.91
CA ARG A 109 16.21 9.61 9.09
C ARG A 109 15.00 8.69 9.28
N VAL A 110 14.60 8.04 8.20
CA VAL A 110 13.52 7.04 8.18
C VAL A 110 14.11 5.72 7.68
N SER A 111 13.79 4.63 8.37
CA SER A 111 14.03 3.28 7.86
C SER A 111 12.87 2.88 6.98
N LEU A 112 13.15 2.42 5.77
CA LEU A 112 12.18 1.85 4.83
C LEU A 112 12.59 0.41 4.54
N VAL A 113 11.77 -0.54 4.94
CA VAL A 113 12.04 -1.98 4.73
C VAL A 113 10.85 -2.57 3.99
N ARG A 114 11.10 -3.11 2.78
CA ARG A 114 10.04 -3.77 2.00
C ARG A 114 9.74 -5.13 2.62
N ASN A 115 8.47 -5.36 2.93
CA ASN A 115 7.95 -6.63 3.41
C ASN A 115 7.29 -7.39 2.25
N ASN A 116 7.70 -8.64 2.05
CA ASN A 116 6.94 -9.56 1.21
C ASN A 116 5.73 -10.04 2.03
N VAL A 117 4.58 -9.38 1.91
CA VAL A 117 3.33 -9.93 2.45
C VAL A 117 3.00 -11.17 1.61
N PRO A 118 2.74 -12.35 2.19
CA PRO A 118 2.32 -13.51 1.44
C PRO A 118 0.95 -13.27 0.81
N THR A 119 0.82 -13.48 -0.50
CA THR A 119 -0.46 -13.39 -1.21
C THR A 119 -1.42 -14.43 -0.63
N VAL A 120 -2.51 -14.00 0.02
CA VAL A 120 -3.57 -14.92 0.44
C VAL A 120 -4.23 -15.46 -0.82
N THR A 121 -3.89 -16.69 -1.21
CA THR A 121 -4.55 -17.39 -2.31
C THR A 121 -5.92 -17.84 -1.80
N THR A 122 -6.99 -17.19 -2.24
CA THR A 122 -8.34 -17.65 -2.01
C THR A 122 -8.56 -18.92 -2.84
N THR A 123 -8.45 -20.09 -2.24
CA THR A 123 -8.86 -21.34 -2.88
C THR A 123 -10.39 -21.38 -2.91
N SER A 124 -11.00 -21.09 -4.05
CA SER A 124 -12.42 -21.36 -4.26
C SER A 124 -12.62 -22.88 -4.37
N THR A 125 -13.11 -23.52 -3.30
CA THR A 125 -13.60 -24.91 -3.39
C THR A 125 -14.92 -24.91 -4.16
N VAL A 126 -14.88 -25.28 -5.43
CA VAL A 126 -16.10 -25.59 -6.19
C VAL A 126 -16.66 -26.90 -5.64
N SER A 127 -17.78 -26.82 -4.92
CA SER A 127 -18.55 -28.01 -4.53
C SER A 127 -19.48 -28.36 -5.68
N THR A 128 -19.18 -29.42 -6.44
CA THR A 128 -20.13 -30.01 -7.37
C THR A 128 -21.05 -30.94 -6.59
N THR A 129 -22.32 -30.56 -6.42
CA THR A 129 -23.37 -31.48 -5.99
C THR A 129 -23.75 -32.37 -7.17
N GLU A 130 -23.37 -33.64 -7.11
CA GLU A 130 -23.86 -34.68 -8.00
C GLU A 130 -25.30 -35.03 -7.59
N ALA A 131 -26.24 -35.05 -8.54
CA ALA A 131 -27.63 -35.43 -8.28
C ALA A 131 -27.75 -36.97 -8.24
N PRO A 132 -28.52 -37.55 -7.29
CA PRO A 132 -28.71 -38.99 -7.24
C PRO A 132 -29.64 -39.48 -8.37
N TYR A 133 -29.31 -40.64 -8.93
CA TYR A 133 -30.07 -41.40 -9.93
C TYR A 133 -31.39 -41.95 -9.38
#